data_AF-A0A9E1S146-F1
#
_entry.id   AF-A0A9E1S146-F1
#
_cell.length_a   1.000
_cell.length_b   1.000
_cell.length_c   1.000
_cell.angle_alpha   90.00
_cell.angle_beta   90.00
_cell.angle_gamma   90.00
#
_symmetry.space_group_name_H-M   'P 1'
#
loop_
_entity.id
_entity.type
_entity.pdbx_description
1 polymer ?
#
loop_
_entity_poly.entity_id
_entity_poly.type
_entity_poly.pdbx_seq_one_letter_code
_entity_poly.pdbx_strand_id
1 'polypeptide(L)'
;MLDIGWTEILIVMGIAIVVVGPKELPKVLRTVGKWRGKASAYARDFQRSIEDAADYSEMDAVKKEIEEANRELNDAKRDLGDQAAAVKSDMDAATKDTTVLKVDSDGSVNEPAGETSDGGTPKPSDGQENSANA
;
A
#
# COMPACT_ATOMS: atom_id res chain seq x y z
N MET A 1 -0.21 -2.81 -9.49
CA MET A 1 0.61 -3.55 -8.51
C MET A 1 0.22 -3.00 -7.15
N LEU A 2 -0.38 -3.83 -6.30
CA LEU A 2 -0.65 -3.49 -4.90
C LEU A 2 0.51 -4.02 -4.09
N ASP A 3 1.69 -3.41 -4.25
CA ASP A 3 2.84 -3.60 -3.37
C ASP A 3 2.56 -2.89 -2.04
N ILE A 4 1.49 -3.30 -1.37
CA ILE A 4 1.18 -2.86 -0.01
C ILE A 4 2.02 -3.73 0.92
N GLY A 5 3.18 -3.20 1.31
CA GLY A 5 4.02 -3.79 2.32
C GLY A 5 3.50 -3.51 3.72
N TRP A 6 4.13 -4.17 4.70
CA TRP A 6 3.90 -3.88 6.11
C TRP A 6 4.14 -2.40 6.45
N THR A 7 5.09 -1.76 5.76
CA THR A 7 5.41 -0.34 5.91
C THR A 7 4.26 0.57 5.48
N GLU A 8 3.67 0.33 4.32
CA GLU A 8 2.50 1.10 3.83
C GLU A 8 1.31 0.96 4.78
N ILE A 9 1.05 -0.25 5.29
CA ILE A 9 -0.01 -0.49 6.28
C ILE A 9 0.24 0.35 7.55
N LEU A 10 1.47 0.43 8.03
CA LEU A 10 1.81 1.25 9.21
C LEU A 10 1.62 2.75 8.96
N ILE A 11 1.97 3.25 7.78
CA ILE A 11 1.77 4.67 7.42
C ILE A 11 0.28 5.00 7.40
N VAL A 12 -0.53 4.17 6.73
CA VAL A 12 -1.98 4.35 6.66
C VAL A 12 -2.62 4.24 8.06
N MET A 13 -2.18 3.28 8.88
CA MET A 13 -2.64 3.14 10.27
C MET A 13 -2.28 4.39 11.09
N GLY A 14 -1.08 4.95 10.90
CA GLY A 14 -0.66 6.18 11.57
C GLY A 14 -1.53 7.39 11.19
N ILE A 15 -1.79 7.59 9.89
CA ILE A 15 -2.67 8.66 9.40
C ILE A 15 -4.09 8.47 9.94
N ALA A 16 -4.61 7.24 9.90
CA ALA A 16 -5.93 6.92 10.44
C ALA A 16 -6.04 7.27 11.93
N ILE A 17 -4.99 7.01 12.73
CA ILE A 17 -4.91 7.40 14.14
C ILE A 17 -4.93 8.92 14.32
N VAL A 18 -4.26 9.68 13.47
CA VAL A 18 -4.23 11.16 13.58
C VAL A 18 -5.60 11.75 13.25
N VAL A 19 -6.24 11.27 12.19
CA VAL A 19 -7.53 11.79 11.71
C VAL A 19 -8.68 11.42 12.66
N VAL A 20 -8.75 10.14 13.05
CA VAL A 20 -9.84 9.61 13.90
C VAL A 20 -9.53 9.85 15.38
N GLY A 21 -8.26 9.86 15.75
CA GLY A 21 -7.79 9.92 17.13
C GLY A 21 -7.40 8.53 17.67
N PRO A 22 -6.28 8.40 18.42
CA PRO A 22 -5.79 7.11 18.94
C PRO A 22 -6.76 6.44 19.92
N LYS A 23 -7.61 7.23 20.58
CA LYS A 23 -8.63 6.73 21.51
C LYS A 23 -9.92 6.29 20.82
N GLU A 24 -10.18 6.79 19.62
CA GLU A 24 -11.43 6.54 18.89
C GLU A 24 -11.32 5.36 17.93
N LEU A 25 -10.17 5.17 17.27
CA LEU A 25 -9.90 4.00 16.43
C LEU A 25 -10.23 2.65 17.13
N PRO A 26 -9.76 2.38 18.37
CA PRO A 26 -10.11 1.15 19.08
C PRO A 26 -11.59 1.07 19.50
N LYS A 27 -12.29 2.21 19.58
CA LYS A 27 -13.73 2.26 19.85
C LYS A 27 -14.52 1.93 18.58
N VAL A 28 -14.12 2.48 17.43
CA VAL A 28 -14.70 2.18 16.11
C VAL A 28 -14.52 0.70 15.77
N LEU A 29 -13.32 0.15 15.91
CA LEU A 29 -13.07 -1.28 15.68
C LEU A 29 -13.95 -2.17 16.57
N ARG A 30 -14.14 -1.79 17.84
CA ARG A 30 -15.06 -2.52 18.74
C ARG A 30 -16.52 -2.43 18.28
N THR A 31 -16.96 -1.29 17.77
CA THR A 31 -18.32 -1.11 17.26
C THR A 31 -18.56 -1.91 16.00
N VAL A 32 -17.66 -1.79 15.02
CA VAL A 32 -17.70 -2.57 13.77
C VAL A 32 -17.60 -4.06 14.06
N GLY A 33 -16.71 -4.47 14.96
CA GLY A 33 -16.58 -5.85 15.39
C GLY A 33 -17.84 -6.41 16.03
N LYS A 34 -18.54 -5.62 16.86
CA LYS A 34 -19.85 -5.99 17.42
C LYS A 34 -20.91 -6.17 16.33
N TRP A 35 -20.94 -5.29 15.33
CA TRP A 35 -21.89 -5.38 14.21
C TRP A 35 -21.61 -6.61 13.35
N ARG A 36 -20.35 -6.85 13.00
CA ARG A 36 -19.93 -8.03 12.25
C ARG A 36 -20.20 -9.33 13.02
N GLY A 37 -19.94 -9.32 14.33
CA GLY A 37 -20.20 -10.46 15.22
C GLY A 37 -21.69 -10.78 15.34
N LYS A 38 -22.55 -9.75 15.45
CA LYS A 38 -24.01 -9.91 15.42
C LYS A 38 -24.49 -10.46 14.08
N ALA A 39 -24.03 -9.92 12.95
CA ALA A 39 -24.36 -10.44 11.63
C ALA A 39 -23.94 -11.91 11.47
N SER A 40 -22.77 -12.29 12.00
CA SER A 40 -22.31 -13.68 12.02
C SER A 40 -23.17 -14.57 12.94
N ALA A 41 -23.71 -14.04 14.04
CA ALA A 41 -24.63 -14.78 14.90
C ALA A 41 -25.95 -15.08 14.18
N TYR A 42 -26.55 -14.07 13.55
CA TYR A 42 -27.76 -14.27 12.74
C TYR A 42 -27.53 -15.26 11.60
N ALA A 43 -26.39 -15.18 10.90
CA ALA A 43 -26.06 -16.14 9.85
C ALA A 43 -25.92 -17.59 10.39
N ARG A 44 -25.40 -17.77 11.62
CA ARG A 44 -25.36 -19.09 12.26
C ARG A 44 -26.75 -19.62 12.57
N ASP A 45 -27.67 -18.76 12.97
CA ASP A 45 -29.05 -19.16 13.25
C ASP A 45 -29.78 -19.53 11.95
N PHE A 46 -29.56 -18.78 10.87
CA PHE A 46 -30.02 -19.17 9.52
C PHE A 46 -29.42 -20.49 9.06
N GLN A 47 -28.12 -20.71 9.25
CA GLN A 47 -27.48 -21.99 8.90
C GLN A 47 -28.13 -23.15 9.65
N ARG A 48 -28.44 -22.98 10.95
CA ARG A 48 -29.15 -24.01 11.75
C ARG A 48 -30.57 -24.23 11.23
N SER A 49 -31.31 -23.16 10.93
CA SER A 49 -32.67 -23.27 10.38
C SER A 49 -32.70 -23.90 8.99
N ILE A 50 -31.66 -23.67 8.17
CA ILE A 50 -31.50 -24.32 6.87
C ILE A 50 -31.11 -25.79 7.07
N GLU A 51 -30.21 -26.12 7.99
CA GLU A 51 -29.84 -27.52 8.29
C GLU A 51 -31.04 -28.33 8.77
N ASP A 52 -31.91 -27.72 9.59
CA ASP A 52 -33.14 -28.35 10.08
C ASP A 52 -34.24 -28.45 9.01
N ALA A 53 -34.23 -27.58 7.99
CA ALA A 53 -35.20 -27.56 6.88
C ALA A 53 -34.69 -28.23 5.60
N ALA A 54 -33.40 -28.51 5.49
CA ALA A 54 -32.76 -29.09 4.32
C ALA A 54 -33.03 -30.59 4.26
N ASP A 55 -34.24 -30.95 3.85
CA ASP A 55 -34.41 -32.12 3.01
C ASP A 55 -33.74 -31.82 1.66
N TYR A 56 -32.93 -32.76 1.16
CA TYR A 56 -31.89 -32.65 0.13
C TYR A 56 -32.18 -31.88 -1.19
N SER A 57 -33.42 -31.43 -1.44
CA SER A 57 -33.83 -30.79 -2.70
C SER A 57 -33.69 -29.26 -2.75
N GLU A 58 -33.70 -28.55 -1.63
CA GLU A 58 -33.64 -27.07 -1.63
C GLU A 58 -32.21 -26.52 -1.57
N MET A 59 -31.25 -27.29 -1.04
CA MET A 59 -29.85 -26.87 -0.89
C MET A 59 -29.15 -26.67 -2.25
N ASP A 60 -29.46 -27.50 -3.24
CA ASP A 60 -28.88 -27.41 -4.59
C ASP A 60 -29.38 -26.19 -5.36
N ALA A 61 -30.65 -25.81 -5.16
CA ALA A 61 -31.23 -24.62 -5.77
C ALA A 61 -30.57 -23.33 -5.23
N VAL A 62 -30.43 -23.23 -3.90
CA VAL A 62 -29.76 -22.09 -3.25
C VAL A 62 -28.29 -22.01 -3.66
N LYS A 63 -27.60 -23.15 -3.74
CA LYS A 63 -26.19 -23.19 -4.17
C LYS A 63 -26.02 -22.68 -5.60
N LYS A 64 -26.93 -23.06 -6.51
CA LYS A 64 -26.91 -22.60 -7.90
C LYS A 64 -27.16 -21.08 -8.00
N GLU A 65 -28.10 -20.55 -7.24
CA GLU A 65 -28.37 -19.10 -7.16
C GLU A 65 -27.14 -18.31 -6.66
N ILE A 66 -26.48 -18.81 -5.62
CA ILE A 66 -25.24 -18.20 -5.09
C ILE A 66 -24.12 -18.25 -6.13
N GLU A 67 -24.01 -19.35 -6.89
CA GLU A 67 -22.98 -19.50 -7.92
C GLU A 67 -23.25 -18.58 -9.13
N GLU A 68 -24.51 -18.42 -9.55
CA GLU A 68 -24.92 -17.46 -10.58
C GLU A 68 -24.66 -16.01 -10.14
N ALA A 69 -25.05 -15.65 -8.91
CA ALA A 69 -24.78 -14.32 -8.37
C ALA A 69 -23.27 -14.03 -8.27
N ASN A 70 -22.46 -15.01 -7.86
CA ASN A 70 -21.00 -14.86 -7.86
C ASN A 70 -20.41 -14.73 -9.26
N ARG A 71 -20.93 -15.42 -10.27
CA ARG A 71 -20.50 -15.25 -11.66
C ARG A 71 -20.80 -13.83 -12.14
N GLU A 72 -22.03 -13.34 -11.93
CA GLU A 72 -22.43 -11.98 -12.32
C GLU A 72 -21.55 -10.91 -11.64
N LEU A 73 -21.26 -11.05 -10.35
CA LEU A 73 -20.36 -10.14 -9.63
C LEU A 73 -18.93 -10.18 -10.17
N ASN A 74 -18.42 -11.36 -10.55
CA ASN A 74 -17.09 -11.50 -11.12
C ASN A 74 -17.01 -10.92 -12.53
N ASP A 75 -18.06 -11.08 -13.34
CA ASP A 75 -18.13 -10.51 -14.68
C ASP A 75 -18.28 -8.99 -14.62
N ALA A 76 -19.11 -8.47 -13.71
CA ALA A 76 -19.17 -7.03 -13.44
C ALA A 76 -17.83 -6.46 -12.95
N LYS A 77 -17.09 -7.19 -12.10
CA LYS A 77 -15.75 -6.80 -11.66
C LYS A 77 -14.74 -6.78 -12.81
N ARG A 78 -14.83 -7.72 -13.75
CA ARG A 78 -13.96 -7.77 -14.93
C ARG A 78 -14.24 -6.59 -15.85
N ASP A 79 -15.52 -6.33 -16.15
CA ASP A 79 -15.93 -5.20 -16.97
C ASP A 79 -15.51 -3.85 -16.35
N LEU A 80 -15.72 -3.68 -15.04
CA LEU A 80 -15.21 -2.50 -14.32
C LEU A 80 -13.68 -2.44 -14.32
N GLY A 81 -13.00 -3.58 -14.23
CA GLY A 81 -11.55 -3.67 -14.26
C GLY A 81 -10.97 -3.26 -15.62
N ASP A 82 -11.61 -3.69 -16.70
CA ASP A 82 -11.23 -3.37 -18.07
C ASP A 82 -11.50 -1.89 -18.39
N GLN A 83 -12.65 -1.36 -17.96
CA GLN A 83 -12.96 0.07 -18.05
C GLN A 83 -12.01 0.92 -17.21
N ALA A 84 -11.70 0.51 -15.97
CA ALA A 84 -10.75 1.20 -15.12
C ALA A 84 -9.32 1.15 -15.69
N ALA A 85 -8.94 0.05 -16.35
CA ALA A 85 -7.64 -0.08 -17.02
C ALA A 85 -7.55 0.84 -18.24
N ALA A 86 -8.62 0.95 -19.05
CA ALA A 86 -8.69 1.87 -20.17
C ALA A 86 -8.61 3.34 -19.71
N VAL A 87 -9.42 3.73 -18.72
CA VAL A 87 -9.39 5.09 -18.14
C VAL A 87 -8.02 5.41 -17.51
N LYS A 88 -7.39 4.44 -16.87
CA LYS A 88 -6.05 4.60 -16.31
C LYS A 88 -5.00 4.82 -17.41
N SER A 89 -5.06 4.04 -18.49
CA SER A 89 -4.16 4.20 -19.64
C SER A 89 -4.31 5.58 -20.29
N ASP A 90 -5.55 6.08 -20.43
CA ASP A 90 -5.82 7.39 -21.01
C ASP A 90 -5.40 8.53 -20.09
N MET A 91 -5.58 8.39 -18.76
CA MET A 91 -5.09 9.35 -17.78
C MET A 91 -3.56 9.36 -17.69
N ASP A 92 -2.90 8.21 -17.74
CA ASP A 92 -1.43 8.10 -17.77
C ASP A 92 -0.85 8.70 -19.06
N ALA A 93 -1.57 8.63 -20.19
CA ALA A 93 -1.22 9.28 -21.44
C ALA A 93 -1.44 10.80 -21.39
N ALA A 94 -2.56 11.27 -20.83
CA ALA A 94 -2.86 12.69 -20.67
C ALA A 94 -1.91 13.41 -19.68
N THR A 95 -1.42 12.69 -18.66
CA THR A 95 -0.48 13.26 -17.67
C THR A 95 0.93 13.43 -18.26
N LYS A 96 1.31 12.64 -19.28
CA LYS A 96 2.60 12.78 -19.97
C LYS A 96 2.70 14.07 -20.80
N ASP A 97 1.57 14.62 -21.27
CA ASP A 97 1.53 15.81 -22.13
C ASP A 97 1.60 17.15 -21.35
N THR A 98 1.54 17.14 -20.01
CA THR A 98 1.70 18.36 -19.17
C THR A 98 3.13 18.55 -18.65
N THR A 99 4.10 17.73 -19.05
CA THR A 99 5.51 17.89 -18.67
C THR A 99 6.23 18.96 -19.52
N VAL A 100 5.54 19.62 -20.46
CA VAL A 100 6.13 20.61 -21.39
C VAL A 100 6.09 22.06 -20.88
N LEU A 101 5.83 22.30 -19.59
CA LEU A 101 6.19 23.58 -18.96
C LEU A 101 7.51 23.42 -18.20
N LYS A 102 8.58 23.29 -18.99
CA LYS A 102 9.93 23.67 -18.60
C LYS A 102 9.90 25.16 -18.26
N VAL A 103 9.69 25.49 -17.00
CA VAL A 103 10.11 26.78 -16.46
C VAL A 103 11.62 26.67 -16.28
N ASP A 104 12.34 27.16 -17.29
CA ASP A 104 13.73 27.53 -17.20
C ASP A 104 13.88 28.62 -16.12
N SER A 105 14.02 28.21 -14.87
CA SER A 105 14.70 29.04 -13.87
C SER A 105 16.20 28.94 -14.13
N ASP A 106 16.64 29.83 -15.03
CA ASP A 106 17.92 30.51 -14.95
C ASP A 106 18.29 30.79 -13.48
N GLY A 107 19.39 30.18 -13.06
CA GLY A 107 20.01 30.32 -11.76
C GLY A 107 21.35 29.59 -11.73
N SER A 108 22.12 29.69 -12.83
CA SER A 108 23.51 29.25 -12.86
C SER A 108 24.36 30.33 -12.21
N VAL A 109 24.86 30.08 -11.00
CA VAL A 109 26.11 30.67 -10.55
C VAL A 109 27.12 29.53 -10.45
N ASN A 110 27.71 29.21 -11.59
CA ASN A 110 28.94 28.46 -11.67
C ASN A 110 30.06 29.50 -11.86
N GLU A 111 30.84 29.75 -10.80
CA GLU A 111 32.07 30.54 -10.90
C GLU A 111 33.25 29.58 -11.21
N PRO A 112 34.13 29.93 -12.15
CA PRO A 112 34.98 28.95 -12.83
C PRO A 112 36.41 28.83 -12.23
N ALA A 113 36.87 27.57 -12.24
CA ALA A 113 38.21 27.02 -12.51
C ALA A 113 39.53 27.83 -12.30
N GLY A 114 40.53 27.12 -11.77
CA GLY A 114 41.98 27.31 -11.97
C GLY A 114 42.79 26.45 -10.98
N GLU A 115 43.05 25.16 -11.25
CA GLU A 115 44.28 24.60 -11.87
C GLU A 115 45.62 24.99 -11.19
N THR A 116 46.30 24.00 -10.58
CA THR A 116 47.74 23.59 -10.68
C THR A 116 47.97 22.51 -9.60
N SER A 117 48.19 21.23 -9.90
CA SER A 117 49.38 20.57 -10.46
C SER A 117 50.67 20.76 -9.64
N ASP A 118 51.11 19.65 -9.06
CA ASP A 118 52.50 19.20 -8.85
C ASP A 118 53.41 19.80 -7.74
N GLY A 119 54.14 18.90 -7.07
CA GLY A 119 55.47 19.19 -6.54
C GLY A 119 55.67 19.26 -5.00
N GLY A 120 56.13 18.16 -4.40
CA GLY A 120 57.29 18.20 -3.48
C GLY A 120 57.06 18.15 -1.95
N THR A 121 57.24 16.94 -1.37
CA THR A 121 58.05 16.52 -0.18
C THR A 121 58.43 17.51 0.96
N PRO A 122 58.87 17.06 2.16
CA PRO A 122 58.99 15.69 2.69
C PRO A 122 58.54 15.46 4.16
N LYS A 123 58.46 14.17 4.49
CA LYS A 123 58.56 13.54 5.81
C LYS A 123 59.78 14.01 6.62
N PRO A 124 59.68 14.09 7.97
CA PRO A 124 60.75 13.62 8.84
C PRO A 124 60.28 12.44 9.71
N SER A 125 61.08 11.36 9.65
CA SER A 125 61.19 10.34 10.68
C SER A 125 61.97 10.92 11.84
N ASP A 126 61.53 10.66 13.07
CA ASP A 126 62.31 10.38 14.30
C ASP A 126 61.25 9.84 15.29
N GLY A 127 61.33 8.65 15.88
CA GLY A 127 62.50 7.96 16.43
C GLY A 127 62.50 8.17 17.94
N GLN A 128 61.96 7.19 18.70
CA GLN A 128 62.29 6.79 20.09
C GLN A 128 61.03 6.20 20.75
N GLU A 129 60.95 4.87 20.92
CA GLU A 129 61.51 4.05 22.02
C GLU A 129 60.31 3.57 22.86
N ASN A 130 59.90 2.31 22.75
CA ASN A 130 60.46 1.09 23.35
C ASN A 130 59.92 0.84 24.77
N SER A 131 59.76 -0.47 25.05
CA SER A 131 59.47 -1.15 26.32
C SER A 131 57.99 -1.22 26.71
N ALA A 132 57.44 -2.35 27.11
CA ALA A 132 57.93 -3.73 27.12
C ALA A 132 56.70 -4.63 27.28
N ASN A 133 56.70 -5.73 26.52
CA ASN A 133 55.88 -6.91 26.76
C ASN A 133 56.60 -7.79 27.76
N ALA A 134 55.94 -8.15 28.87
CA ALA A 134 56.27 -9.26 29.74
C ALA A 134 54.96 -9.78 30.36
#